data_AF-A0A1X0QRS0-F1
#
_entry.id   AF-A0A1X0QRS0-F1
#
_cell.length_a   1.000
_cell.length_b   1.000
_cell.length_c   1.000
_cell.angle_alpha   90.00
_cell.angle_beta   90.00
_cell.angle_gamma   90.00
#
_symmetry.space_group_name_H-M   'P 1'
#
loop_
_entity.id
_entity.type
_entity.pdbx_description
1 polymer ?
#
loop_
_entity_poly.entity_id
_entity_poly.type
_entity_poly.pdbx_seq_one_letter_code
_entity_poly.pdbx_strand_id
1 'polypeptide(L)'
;MKPLLTERISGTSGNEQVREFIIQHFERLGWHIELDNFTDMTPYGLKNFTNIIVTHNPDKPTRLVLAAHFDSMYSPDFKFIGATDSAIPCGLLMDTAETLNDILSDTTKHFRQKDKTVQMIFFDGEEAFRQWSATDSIYGARHLAETWESSYLVNGNKVYKNRLDQIEVLVLLDLLGVPNVQFPNYYRSTSWLFYKLISLENRLKAQSLLNTKSRKGEELISFFNPNSMLTFRGESIGDDHVPFLQRGVNVLHLIPYPFPYVWHTRADTAECIDQSVVENYAALFRAFTAEYLEIDPLPHNEL
;
A
#
# COMPACT_ATOMS: atom_id res chain seq x y z
N MET A 1 -2.00 14.84 -4.43
CA MET A 1 -3.17 14.18 -5.04
C MET A 1 -3.42 14.49 -6.51
N LYS A 2 -3.51 15.76 -6.95
CA LYS A 2 -3.93 16.09 -8.34
C LYS A 2 -3.23 15.30 -9.46
N PRO A 3 -1.91 15.05 -9.41
CA PRO A 3 -1.24 14.25 -10.44
C PRO A 3 -1.66 12.77 -10.45
N LEU A 4 -2.04 12.19 -9.30
CA LEU A 4 -2.51 10.80 -9.19
C LEU A 4 -3.96 10.64 -9.67
N LEU A 5 -4.78 11.69 -9.55
CA LEU A 5 -6.20 11.70 -9.93
C LEU A 5 -6.41 11.92 -11.43
N THR A 6 -5.73 11.12 -12.24
CA THR A 6 -5.90 11.01 -13.69
C THR A 6 -6.06 9.55 -14.08
N GLU A 7 -6.63 9.32 -15.27
CA GLU A 7 -6.59 7.99 -15.90
C GLU A 7 -5.14 7.65 -16.23
N ARG A 8 -4.74 6.44 -15.85
CA ARG A 8 -3.35 6.00 -15.75
C ARG A 8 -3.22 4.49 -16.02
N ILE A 9 -3.95 4.01 -17.03
CA ILE A 9 -3.91 2.64 -17.55
C ILE A 9 -2.47 2.26 -17.96
N SER A 10 -1.99 1.07 -17.58
CA SER A 10 -0.60 0.68 -17.86
C SER A 10 -0.24 0.73 -19.34
N GLY A 11 0.97 1.22 -19.61
CA GLY A 11 1.49 1.45 -20.95
C GLY A 11 0.92 2.68 -21.67
N THR A 12 0.15 3.54 -21.00
CA THR A 12 -0.31 4.83 -21.55
C THR A 12 0.55 6.00 -21.06
N SER A 13 0.45 7.16 -21.74
CA SER A 13 1.16 8.37 -21.31
C SER A 13 0.68 8.90 -19.94
N GLY A 14 -0.57 8.61 -19.55
CA GLY A 14 -1.10 9.00 -18.23
C GLY A 14 -0.43 8.20 -17.11
N ASN A 15 -0.24 6.90 -17.31
CA ASN A 15 0.51 6.02 -16.41
C ASN A 15 1.97 6.47 -16.28
N GLU A 16 2.63 6.75 -17.41
CA GLU A 16 4.01 7.26 -17.41
C GLU A 16 4.14 8.58 -16.63
N GLN A 17 3.22 9.53 -16.83
CA GLN A 17 3.24 10.81 -16.08
C GLN A 17 3.09 10.60 -14.57
N VAL A 18 2.23 9.67 -14.15
CA VAL A 18 2.05 9.32 -12.74
C VAL A 18 3.30 8.64 -12.18
N ARG A 19 3.90 7.72 -12.93
CA ARG A 19 5.16 7.06 -12.56
C ARG A 19 6.27 8.08 -12.32
N GLU A 20 6.49 9.00 -13.26
CA GLU A 20 7.49 10.06 -13.12
C GLU A 20 7.20 10.98 -11.93
N PHE A 21 5.92 11.29 -11.68
CA PHE A 21 5.54 12.08 -10.51
C PHE A 21 5.90 11.39 -9.18
N ILE A 22 5.66 10.08 -9.07
CA ILE A 22 6.03 9.28 -7.89
C ILE A 22 7.56 9.23 -7.76
N ILE A 23 8.29 8.92 -8.84
CA ILE A 23 9.76 8.88 -8.84
C ILE A 23 10.34 10.19 -8.34
N GLN A 24 9.94 11.32 -8.94
CA GLN A 24 10.44 12.65 -8.59
C GLN A 24 10.15 13.01 -7.13
N HIS A 25 9.07 12.50 -6.55
CA HIS A 25 8.78 12.68 -5.13
C HIS A 25 9.84 12.03 -4.26
N PHE A 26 10.15 10.76 -4.50
CA PHE A 26 11.13 10.04 -3.70
C PHE A 26 12.58 10.45 -3.99
N GLU A 27 12.87 10.96 -5.20
CA GLU A 27 14.16 11.58 -5.50
C GLU A 27 14.39 12.82 -4.62
N ARG A 28 13.37 13.67 -4.44
CA ARG A 28 13.45 14.85 -3.56
C ARG A 28 13.65 14.46 -2.09
N LEU A 29 13.05 13.35 -1.66
CA LEU A 29 13.23 12.83 -0.30
C LEU A 29 14.59 12.14 -0.10
N GLY A 30 15.30 11.81 -1.19
CA GLY A 30 16.58 11.12 -1.13
C GLY A 30 16.48 9.62 -0.84
N TRP A 31 15.33 9.00 -1.12
CA TRP A 31 15.13 7.55 -0.93
C TRP A 31 15.79 6.78 -2.08
N HIS A 32 16.21 5.55 -1.82
CA HIS A 32 16.70 4.66 -2.86
C HIS A 32 15.55 4.20 -3.75
N ILE A 33 15.66 4.39 -5.06
CA ILE A 33 14.62 4.05 -6.04
C ILE A 33 15.14 2.93 -6.95
N GLU A 34 14.33 1.88 -7.08
CA GLU A 34 14.51 0.79 -8.03
C GLU A 34 13.26 0.70 -8.90
N LEU A 35 13.47 0.50 -10.21
CA LEU A 35 12.40 0.29 -11.18
C LEU A 35 12.48 -1.14 -11.70
N ASP A 36 11.39 -1.87 -11.53
CA ASP A 36 11.23 -3.21 -12.10
C ASP A 36 10.47 -3.10 -13.42
N ASN A 37 11.22 -3.04 -14.53
CA ASN A 37 10.71 -2.83 -15.88
C ASN A 37 10.61 -4.16 -16.63
N PHE A 38 9.44 -4.46 -17.17
CA PHE A 38 9.23 -5.67 -17.96
C PHE A 38 8.13 -5.48 -19.00
N THR A 39 7.97 -6.49 -19.86
CA THR A 39 6.87 -6.56 -20.82
C THR A 39 6.10 -7.85 -20.62
N ASP A 40 4.78 -7.79 -20.63
CA ASP A 40 3.95 -8.99 -20.54
C ASP A 40 2.80 -8.93 -21.57
N MET A 41 2.30 -10.11 -21.93
CA MET A 41 1.18 -10.26 -22.86
C MET A 41 -0.14 -10.00 -22.14
N THR A 42 -0.93 -9.08 -22.69
CA THR A 42 -2.30 -8.80 -22.23
C THR A 42 -3.30 -9.25 -23.29
N PRO A 43 -4.61 -9.30 -22.98
CA PRO A 43 -5.67 -9.47 -23.98
C PRO A 43 -5.61 -8.47 -25.15
N TYR A 44 -4.92 -7.34 -24.98
CA TYR A 44 -4.72 -6.30 -26.02
C TYR A 44 -3.31 -6.26 -26.58
N GLY A 45 -2.54 -7.35 -26.44
CA GLY A 45 -1.19 -7.48 -26.94
C GLY A 45 -0.13 -7.15 -25.89
N LEU A 46 1.11 -7.05 -26.34
CA LEU A 46 2.27 -6.80 -25.47
C LEU A 46 2.19 -5.39 -24.89
N LYS A 47 2.38 -5.27 -23.58
CA LYS A 47 2.45 -3.98 -22.87
C LYS A 47 3.69 -3.92 -21.99
N ASN A 48 4.17 -2.69 -21.77
CA ASN A 48 5.25 -2.42 -20.82
C ASN A 48 4.64 -2.10 -19.45
N PHE A 49 5.27 -2.62 -18.41
CA PHE A 49 4.91 -2.38 -17.01
C PHE A 49 6.16 -1.95 -16.24
N THR A 50 5.98 -1.09 -15.25
CA THR A 50 7.08 -0.63 -14.39
C THR A 50 6.62 -0.54 -12.94
N ASN A 51 6.98 -1.52 -12.10
CA ASN A 51 6.82 -1.32 -10.65
C ASN A 51 7.84 -0.29 -10.15
N ILE A 52 7.43 0.52 -9.17
CA ILE A 52 8.32 1.48 -8.49
C ILE A 52 8.56 0.97 -7.08
N ILE A 53 9.81 0.73 -6.72
CA ILE A 53 10.21 0.28 -5.40
C ILE A 53 11.08 1.35 -4.78
N VAL A 54 10.65 1.92 -3.66
CA VAL A 54 11.39 2.98 -2.95
C VAL A 54 11.72 2.53 -1.54
N THR A 55 12.97 2.72 -1.12
CA THR A 55 13.48 2.23 0.16
C THR A 55 14.19 3.36 0.87
N HIS A 56 13.81 3.64 2.11
CA HIS A 56 14.47 4.71 2.87
C HIS A 56 15.95 4.40 3.10
N ASN A 57 16.27 3.17 3.55
CA ASN A 57 17.65 2.73 3.76
C ASN A 57 17.85 1.31 3.20
N PRO A 58 18.44 1.15 1.99
CA PRO A 58 18.58 -0.14 1.33
C PRO A 58 19.58 -1.09 2.02
N ASP A 59 20.47 -0.58 2.88
CA ASP A 59 21.46 -1.38 3.60
C ASP A 59 20.85 -2.14 4.79
N LYS A 60 19.66 -1.74 5.26
CA LYS A 60 18.97 -2.42 6.35
C LYS A 60 18.35 -3.74 5.88
N PRO A 61 18.56 -4.84 6.61
CA PRO A 61 18.18 -6.17 6.13
C PRO A 61 16.68 -6.45 6.18
N THR A 62 15.94 -5.83 7.09
CA THR A 62 14.51 -6.12 7.34
C THR A 62 13.64 -4.96 6.87
N ARG A 63 12.51 -5.28 6.24
CA ARG A 63 11.63 -4.33 5.56
C ARG A 63 10.21 -4.45 6.09
N LEU A 64 9.69 -3.35 6.64
CA LEU A 64 8.25 -3.09 6.63
C LEU A 64 7.90 -2.63 5.21
N VAL A 65 7.09 -3.39 4.49
CA VAL A 65 6.66 -3.01 3.15
C VAL A 65 5.24 -2.45 3.21
N LEU A 66 5.06 -1.23 2.72
CA LEU A 66 3.75 -0.64 2.46
C LEU A 66 3.53 -0.60 0.94
N ALA A 67 2.37 -1.02 0.46
CA ALA A 67 2.14 -1.12 -0.98
C ALA A 67 0.76 -0.65 -1.41
N ALA A 68 0.67 -0.27 -2.67
CA ALA A 68 -0.56 0.03 -3.41
C ALA A 68 -0.26 -0.13 -4.91
N HIS A 69 -1.27 -0.32 -5.75
CA HIS A 69 -1.09 -0.21 -7.19
C HIS A 69 -1.32 1.24 -7.66
N PHE A 70 -0.57 1.67 -8.69
CA PHE A 70 -0.68 3.03 -9.23
C PHE A 70 -1.33 3.07 -10.61
N ASP A 71 -1.58 1.95 -11.27
CA ASP A 71 -2.38 1.96 -12.49
C ASP A 71 -3.86 2.25 -12.18
N SER A 72 -4.68 2.31 -13.23
CA SER A 72 -6.13 2.44 -13.12
C SER A 72 -6.76 1.54 -14.18
N MET A 73 -7.90 0.92 -13.85
CA MET A 73 -8.65 0.05 -14.76
C MET A 73 -8.81 0.64 -16.17
N TYR A 74 -8.66 -0.21 -17.18
CA TYR A 74 -9.13 0.11 -18.52
C TYR A 74 -10.64 -0.07 -18.61
N SER A 75 -11.35 0.97 -19.07
CA SER A 75 -12.77 0.87 -19.41
C SER A 75 -13.00 1.35 -20.86
N PRO A 76 -13.66 0.55 -21.71
CA PRO A 76 -14.02 1.00 -23.06
C PRO A 76 -15.17 2.01 -23.06
N ASP A 77 -15.93 2.11 -21.97
CA ASP A 77 -17.20 2.85 -21.92
C ASP A 77 -17.04 4.27 -21.35
N PHE A 78 -16.04 4.49 -20.50
CA PHE A 78 -15.82 5.77 -19.84
C PHE A 78 -14.37 5.90 -19.37
N LYS A 79 -13.92 7.15 -19.23
CA LYS A 79 -12.66 7.45 -18.56
C LYS A 79 -12.73 7.04 -17.10
N PHE A 80 -11.91 6.09 -16.67
CA PHE A 80 -11.84 5.67 -15.27
C PHE A 80 -10.70 6.39 -14.56
N ILE A 81 -11.01 7.03 -13.43
CA ILE A 81 -10.00 7.73 -12.64
C ILE A 81 -9.45 6.83 -11.55
N GLY A 82 -10.27 5.99 -10.91
CA GLY A 82 -9.82 5.13 -9.80
C GLY A 82 -9.25 5.99 -8.67
N ALA A 83 -10.08 6.87 -8.10
CA ALA A 83 -9.64 7.74 -7.00
C ALA A 83 -9.41 6.93 -5.73
N THR A 84 -10.34 6.02 -5.39
CA THR A 84 -10.14 5.04 -4.31
C THR A 84 -9.19 3.92 -4.69
N ASP A 85 -9.01 3.72 -5.99
CA ASP A 85 -8.55 2.49 -6.64
C ASP A 85 -7.41 2.77 -7.66
N SER A 86 -6.16 3.00 -7.25
CA SER A 86 -5.67 3.24 -5.89
C SER A 86 -4.92 4.58 -5.77
N ALA A 87 -5.49 5.66 -6.32
CA ALA A 87 -4.86 6.99 -6.25
C ALA A 87 -4.69 7.49 -4.80
N ILE A 88 -5.70 7.30 -3.94
CA ILE A 88 -5.65 7.65 -2.52
C ILE A 88 -4.64 6.79 -1.76
N PRO A 89 -4.65 5.44 -1.85
CA PRO A 89 -3.57 4.59 -1.33
C PRO A 89 -2.17 5.06 -1.72
N CYS A 90 -1.92 5.32 -3.01
CA CYS A 90 -0.63 5.85 -3.48
C CYS A 90 -0.27 7.18 -2.78
N GLY A 91 -1.24 8.08 -2.66
CA GLY A 91 -1.07 9.35 -1.96
C GLY A 91 -0.71 9.18 -0.47
N LEU A 92 -1.33 8.23 0.22
CA LEU A 92 -1.05 7.93 1.63
C LEU A 92 0.37 7.39 1.84
N LEU A 93 0.89 6.59 0.91
CA LEU A 93 2.29 6.13 0.93
C LEU A 93 3.25 7.32 0.79
N MET A 94 3.05 8.15 -0.23
CA MET A 94 3.88 9.34 -0.49
C MET A 94 3.87 10.32 0.68
N ASP A 95 2.70 10.53 1.29
CA ASP A 95 2.49 11.40 2.44
C ASP A 95 3.16 10.87 3.72
N THR A 96 3.07 9.55 3.95
CA THR A 96 3.75 8.89 5.07
C THR A 96 5.26 9.04 4.95
N ALA A 97 5.82 8.82 3.75
CA ALA A 97 7.24 8.98 3.50
C ALA A 97 7.70 10.43 3.73
N GLU A 98 7.00 11.40 3.15
CA GLU A 98 7.33 12.82 3.30
C GLU A 98 7.28 13.27 4.76
N THR A 99 6.22 12.88 5.48
CA THR A 99 6.04 13.28 6.89
C THR A 99 7.11 12.71 7.82
N LEU A 100 7.56 11.47 7.57
CA LEU A 100 8.53 10.79 8.44
C LEU A 100 9.99 11.01 7.98
N ASN A 101 10.23 11.64 6.83
CA ASN A 101 11.54 11.67 6.17
C ASN A 101 12.64 12.26 7.06
N ASP A 102 12.40 13.43 7.65
CA ASP A 102 13.37 14.12 8.49
C ASP A 102 13.73 13.29 9.72
N ILE A 103 12.72 12.63 10.32
CA ILE A 103 12.92 11.80 11.49
C ILE A 103 13.72 10.56 11.12
N LEU A 104 13.35 9.85 10.06
CA LEU A 104 14.04 8.64 9.60
C LEU A 104 15.49 8.91 9.18
N SER A 105 15.76 10.10 8.66
CA SER A 105 17.09 10.52 8.18
C SER A 105 17.98 11.12 9.28
N ASP A 106 17.44 11.37 10.47
CA ASP A 106 18.18 11.92 11.59
C ASP A 106 19.09 10.83 12.22
N THR A 107 20.33 10.81 11.76
CA THR A 107 21.39 9.91 12.25
C THR A 107 21.78 10.14 13.72
N THR A 108 21.36 11.26 14.34
CA THR A 108 21.60 11.54 15.75
C THR A 108 20.60 10.82 16.66
N LYS A 109 19.44 10.39 16.13
CA LYS A 109 18.45 9.63 16.88
C LYS A 109 18.89 8.19 17.05
N HIS A 110 18.78 7.69 18.28
CA HIS A 110 19.02 6.29 18.60
C HIS A 110 17.71 5.51 18.54
N PHE A 111 17.34 5.09 17.34
CA PHE A 111 16.28 4.09 17.18
C PHE A 111 16.68 2.79 17.86
N ARG A 112 15.73 2.18 18.56
CA ARG A 112 15.95 0.88 19.20
C ARG A 112 16.20 -0.21 18.17
N GLN A 113 15.42 -0.16 17.09
CA GLN A 113 15.47 -1.12 16.01
C GLN A 113 16.40 -0.61 14.89
N LYS A 114 17.65 -1.06 14.91
CA LYS A 114 18.67 -0.61 13.94
C LYS A 114 18.57 -1.30 12.58
N ASP A 115 17.99 -2.50 12.54
CA ASP A 115 18.03 -3.38 11.37
C ASP A 115 16.77 -3.31 10.49
N LYS A 116 15.78 -2.46 10.82
CA LYS A 116 14.53 -2.30 10.07
C LYS A 116 14.46 -0.99 9.28
N THR A 117 13.99 -1.06 8.03
CA THR A 117 13.65 0.09 7.19
C THR A 117 12.20 0.00 6.71
N VAL A 118 11.66 1.13 6.25
CA VAL A 118 10.43 1.14 5.45
C VAL A 118 10.80 1.07 3.98
N GLN A 119 10.07 0.22 3.26
CA GLN A 119 10.06 0.13 1.82
C GLN A 119 8.63 0.35 1.35
N MET A 120 8.46 1.06 0.24
CA MET A 120 7.17 1.24 -0.41
C MET A 120 7.21 0.68 -1.82
N ILE A 121 6.13 0.02 -2.22
CA ILE A 121 5.96 -0.53 -3.56
C ILE A 121 4.73 0.09 -4.20
N PHE A 122 4.91 0.64 -5.40
CA PHE A 122 3.82 1.07 -6.27
C PHE A 122 3.77 0.08 -7.44
N PHE A 123 2.83 -0.86 -7.36
CA PHE A 123 2.65 -1.89 -8.38
C PHE A 123 2.03 -1.30 -9.66
N ASP A 124 2.47 -1.80 -10.82
CA ASP A 124 1.86 -1.48 -12.12
C ASP A 124 1.09 -2.69 -12.65
N GLY A 125 -0.06 -2.44 -13.24
CA GLY A 125 -0.89 -3.48 -13.85
C GLY A 125 -1.47 -4.42 -12.82
N GLU A 126 -2.03 -3.90 -11.74
CA GLU A 126 -2.91 -4.69 -10.87
C GLU A 126 -4.14 -5.12 -11.66
N GLU A 127 -4.68 -4.18 -12.44
CA GLU A 127 -5.98 -4.31 -13.05
C GLU A 127 -5.99 -5.29 -14.22
N ALA A 128 -7.11 -5.98 -14.36
CA ALA A 128 -7.38 -6.77 -15.55
C ALA A 128 -7.62 -5.85 -16.75
N PHE A 129 -7.03 -6.16 -17.90
CA PHE A 129 -7.35 -5.42 -19.12
C PHE A 129 -8.71 -5.79 -19.68
N ARG A 130 -9.17 -7.03 -19.48
CA ARG A 130 -10.45 -7.49 -19.99
C ARG A 130 -11.27 -8.23 -18.94
N GLN A 131 -10.73 -9.28 -18.35
CA GLN A 131 -11.43 -10.09 -17.37
C GLN A 131 -10.44 -10.67 -16.37
N TRP A 132 -10.65 -10.31 -15.11
CA TRP A 132 -9.84 -10.79 -14.00
C TRP A 132 -9.64 -12.31 -14.05
N SER A 133 -8.39 -12.73 -14.13
CA SER A 133 -7.98 -14.13 -14.17
C SER A 133 -6.53 -14.27 -13.73
N ALA A 134 -6.04 -15.49 -13.50
CA ALA A 134 -4.66 -15.73 -13.08
C ALA A 134 -3.58 -15.17 -14.03
N THR A 135 -3.93 -14.85 -15.28
CA THR A 135 -3.03 -14.30 -16.30
C THR A 135 -3.43 -12.91 -16.79
N ASP A 136 -4.60 -12.41 -16.39
CA ASP A 136 -5.09 -11.05 -16.72
C ASP A 136 -5.44 -10.32 -15.43
N SER A 137 -4.41 -10.17 -14.59
CA SER A 137 -4.38 -9.31 -13.40
C SER A 137 -2.97 -9.36 -12.78
N ILE A 138 -2.72 -8.43 -11.85
CA ILE A 138 -1.58 -8.40 -10.92
C ILE A 138 -0.24 -8.65 -11.62
N TYR A 139 -0.09 -8.08 -12.83
CA TYR A 139 1.06 -8.24 -13.70
C TYR A 139 2.35 -7.83 -12.98
N GLY A 140 2.34 -6.63 -12.40
CA GLY A 140 3.44 -6.09 -11.61
C GLY A 140 3.81 -6.95 -10.42
N ALA A 141 2.84 -7.32 -9.59
CA ALA A 141 3.09 -8.13 -8.41
C ALA A 141 3.57 -9.55 -8.74
N ARG A 142 3.03 -10.19 -9.79
CA ARG A 142 3.50 -11.51 -10.26
C ARG A 142 4.98 -11.45 -10.64
N HIS A 143 5.34 -10.47 -11.48
CA HIS A 143 6.71 -10.30 -11.96
C HIS A 143 7.68 -9.99 -10.82
N LEU A 144 7.33 -9.04 -9.94
CA LEU A 144 8.21 -8.62 -8.85
C LEU A 144 8.44 -9.75 -7.85
N ALA A 145 7.39 -10.48 -7.48
CA ALA A 145 7.51 -11.60 -6.54
C ALA A 145 8.39 -12.73 -7.10
N GLU A 146 8.26 -13.07 -8.38
CA GLU A 146 9.11 -14.05 -9.07
C GLU A 146 10.57 -13.59 -9.15
N THR A 147 10.78 -12.32 -9.49
CA THR A 147 12.12 -11.71 -9.56
C THR A 147 12.80 -11.73 -8.20
N TRP A 148 12.08 -11.37 -7.14
CA TRP A 148 12.63 -11.34 -5.79
C TRP A 148 12.86 -12.72 -5.20
N GLU A 149 12.05 -13.72 -5.54
CA GLU A 149 12.31 -15.12 -5.17
C GLU A 149 13.67 -15.60 -5.70
N SER A 150 14.03 -15.19 -6.91
CA SER A 150 15.27 -15.57 -7.60
C SER A 150 16.50 -14.74 -7.18
N SER A 151 16.33 -13.71 -6.36
CA SER A 151 17.38 -12.75 -5.98
C SER A 151 18.17 -13.19 -4.73
N TYR A 152 18.99 -14.22 -4.86
CA TYR A 152 19.75 -14.77 -3.74
C TYR A 152 20.76 -13.77 -3.14
N LEU A 153 20.71 -13.60 -1.83
CA LEU A 153 21.58 -12.67 -1.10
C LEU A 153 22.94 -13.32 -0.77
N VAL A 154 24.02 -12.78 -1.33
CA VAL A 154 25.40 -13.24 -1.05
C VAL A 154 25.88 -12.60 0.26
N ASN A 155 26.15 -13.42 1.29
CA ASN A 155 26.50 -13.04 2.68
C ASN A 155 25.34 -12.64 3.61
N GLY A 156 24.11 -13.04 3.34
CA GLY A 156 23.03 -12.94 4.34
C GLY A 156 23.39 -13.74 5.59
N ASN A 157 23.36 -13.12 6.77
CA ASN A 157 23.54 -13.78 8.07
C ASN A 157 22.48 -14.89 8.28
N LYS A 158 22.57 -16.07 7.66
CA LYS A 158 21.70 -17.28 7.79
C LYS A 158 20.15 -17.12 7.74
N VAL A 159 19.60 -15.90 7.77
CA VAL A 159 18.18 -15.60 8.03
C VAL A 159 17.43 -15.24 6.75
N TYR A 160 18.07 -14.55 5.80
CA TYR A 160 17.46 -14.12 4.53
C TYR A 160 18.12 -14.85 3.35
N LYS A 161 17.36 -15.66 2.61
CA LYS A 161 17.84 -16.39 1.43
C LYS A 161 17.75 -15.52 0.18
N ASN A 162 16.64 -14.79 0.04
CA ASN A 162 16.39 -13.89 -1.08
C ASN A 162 15.70 -12.59 -0.59
N ARG A 163 15.36 -11.69 -1.52
CA ARG A 163 14.71 -10.41 -1.17
C ARG A 163 13.31 -10.54 -0.58
N LEU A 164 12.58 -11.63 -0.85
CA LEU A 164 11.27 -11.85 -0.22
C LEU A 164 11.41 -12.08 1.28
N ASP A 165 12.44 -12.81 1.70
CA ASP A 165 12.68 -13.07 3.12
C ASP A 165 12.98 -11.78 3.91
N GLN A 166 13.44 -10.72 3.25
CA GLN A 166 13.66 -9.41 3.88
C GLN A 166 12.35 -8.72 4.27
N ILE A 167 11.21 -9.15 3.72
CA ILE A 167 9.89 -8.57 4.01
C ILE A 167 9.36 -9.18 5.31
N GLU A 168 9.32 -8.40 6.38
CA GLU A 168 8.73 -8.86 7.65
C GLU A 168 7.20 -8.95 7.54
N VAL A 169 6.60 -7.94 6.91
CA VAL A 169 5.19 -7.88 6.55
C VAL A 169 4.99 -6.98 5.32
N LEU A 170 4.13 -7.43 4.41
CA LEU A 170 3.57 -6.63 3.32
C LEU A 170 2.21 -6.09 3.77
N VAL A 171 2.11 -4.77 3.94
CA VAL A 171 0.87 -4.05 4.23
C VAL A 171 0.35 -3.46 2.92
N LEU A 172 -0.69 -4.06 2.35
CA LEU A 172 -1.27 -3.63 1.07
C LEU A 172 -2.51 -2.78 1.32
N LEU A 173 -2.51 -1.55 0.79
CA LEU A 173 -3.61 -0.59 0.88
C LEU A 173 -4.35 -0.56 -0.46
N ASP A 174 -5.67 -0.75 -0.40
CA ASP A 174 -6.51 -0.74 -1.60
C ASP A 174 -7.95 -0.25 -1.28
N LEU A 175 -8.59 0.37 -2.26
CA LEU A 175 -9.96 0.90 -2.23
C LEU A 175 -10.25 1.85 -1.07
N LEU A 176 -9.39 2.85 -0.86
CA LEU A 176 -9.45 3.78 0.28
C LEU A 176 -9.96 5.17 -0.09
N GLY A 177 -10.61 5.84 0.87
CA GLY A 177 -10.90 7.28 0.79
C GLY A 177 -12.38 7.67 0.81
N VAL A 178 -13.29 6.71 0.81
CA VAL A 178 -14.73 6.92 1.06
C VAL A 178 -15.08 6.70 2.54
N PRO A 179 -16.14 7.33 3.06
CA PRO A 179 -16.53 7.16 4.45
C PRO A 179 -17.16 5.80 4.72
N ASN A 180 -17.01 5.35 5.97
CA ASN A 180 -17.75 4.24 6.57
C ASN A 180 -17.63 2.88 5.85
N VAL A 181 -16.45 2.61 5.31
CA VAL A 181 -15.99 1.27 4.92
C VAL A 181 -15.03 0.72 5.98
N GLN A 182 -14.95 -0.62 6.10
CA GLN A 182 -14.17 -1.26 7.18
C GLN A 182 -13.33 -2.42 6.66
N PHE A 183 -12.13 -2.58 7.21
CA PHE A 183 -11.20 -3.67 6.95
C PHE A 183 -11.55 -4.93 7.77
N PRO A 184 -11.77 -6.08 7.12
CA PRO A 184 -11.75 -7.38 7.76
C PRO A 184 -10.36 -7.78 8.26
N ASN A 185 -10.31 -8.68 9.25
CA ASN A 185 -9.08 -9.36 9.64
C ASN A 185 -8.83 -10.58 8.76
N TYR A 186 -8.21 -10.40 7.59
CA TYR A 186 -8.13 -11.44 6.55
C TYR A 186 -7.20 -12.62 6.86
N TYR A 187 -6.13 -12.43 7.66
CA TYR A 187 -5.08 -13.43 7.84
C TYR A 187 -4.73 -13.65 9.31
N ARG A 188 -4.67 -14.92 9.74
CA ARG A 188 -4.28 -15.26 11.11
C ARG A 188 -2.84 -14.89 11.44
N SER A 189 -1.93 -15.00 10.46
CA SER A 189 -0.50 -14.70 10.62
C SER A 189 -0.22 -13.25 11.00
N THR A 190 -1.06 -12.31 10.56
CA THR A 190 -0.95 -10.87 10.83
C THR A 190 -2.09 -10.34 11.70
N SER A 191 -2.92 -11.23 12.27
CA SER A 191 -4.03 -10.85 13.14
C SER A 191 -3.58 -10.03 14.36
N TRP A 192 -2.38 -10.30 14.88
CA TRP A 192 -1.82 -9.53 15.98
C TRP A 192 -1.65 -8.05 15.57
N LEU A 193 -1.11 -7.81 14.38
CA LEU A 193 -0.87 -6.47 13.82
C LEU A 193 -2.19 -5.74 13.52
N PHE A 194 -3.19 -6.48 13.03
CA PHE A 194 -4.54 -5.95 12.85
C PHE A 194 -5.13 -5.42 14.18
N TYR A 195 -4.99 -6.16 15.28
CA TYR A 195 -5.45 -5.69 16.59
C TYR A 195 -4.60 -4.54 17.14
N LYS A 196 -3.30 -4.46 16.80
CA LYS A 196 -2.48 -3.29 17.13
C LYS A 196 -2.98 -2.04 16.41
N LEU A 197 -3.38 -2.14 15.14
CA LEU A 197 -4.00 -1.03 14.41
C LEU A 197 -5.35 -0.59 15.01
N ILE A 198 -6.19 -1.53 15.47
CA ILE A 198 -7.40 -1.19 16.24
C ILE A 198 -7.05 -0.41 17.51
N SER A 199 -6.03 -0.85 18.25
CA SER A 199 -5.57 -0.16 19.45
C SER A 199 -5.08 1.25 19.12
N LEU A 200 -4.30 1.39 18.04
CA LEU A 200 -3.78 2.67 17.57
C LEU A 200 -4.90 3.63 17.15
N GLU A 201 -5.89 3.17 16.37
CA GLU A 201 -7.07 3.96 15.99
C GLU A 201 -7.77 4.51 17.24
N ASN A 202 -8.00 3.66 18.25
CA ASN A 202 -8.64 4.06 19.50
C ASN A 202 -7.81 5.09 20.28
N ARG A 203 -6.47 4.93 20.32
CA ARG A 203 -5.57 5.91 20.96
C ARG A 203 -5.61 7.27 20.25
N LEU A 204 -5.52 7.28 18.92
CA LEU A 204 -5.60 8.52 18.13
C LEU A 204 -6.96 9.20 18.32
N LYS A 205 -8.05 8.43 18.34
CA LYS A 205 -9.40 8.95 18.61
C LYS A 205 -9.54 9.54 20.01
N ALA A 206 -9.00 8.88 21.04
CA ALA A 206 -9.02 9.36 22.42
C ALA A 206 -8.23 10.66 22.61
N GLN A 207 -7.25 10.92 21.75
CA GLN A 207 -6.45 12.15 21.72
C GLN A 207 -7.05 13.24 20.81
N SER A 208 -8.24 13.02 20.25
CA SER A 208 -8.88 13.93 19.29
C SER A 208 -8.03 14.21 18.04
N LEU A 209 -7.17 13.25 17.65
CA LEU A 209 -6.34 13.34 16.45
C LEU A 209 -7.03 12.79 15.19
N LEU A 210 -8.21 12.17 15.36
CA LEU A 210 -9.05 11.71 14.26
C LEU A 210 -10.33 12.54 14.20
N ASN A 211 -10.71 12.94 12.98
CA ASN A 211 -12.03 13.46 12.67
C ASN A 211 -13.10 12.44 13.06
N THR A 212 -14.17 12.89 13.71
CA THR A 212 -15.31 12.03 14.09
C THR A 212 -16.46 12.10 13.08
N LYS A 213 -16.44 13.07 12.16
CA LYS A 213 -17.45 13.25 11.12
C LYS A 213 -16.82 13.36 9.74
N SER A 214 -17.53 12.88 8.73
CA SER A 214 -17.17 13.06 7.33
C SER A 214 -17.35 14.52 6.89
N ARG A 215 -16.87 14.86 5.69
CA ARG A 215 -17.10 16.15 5.05
C ARG A 215 -18.60 16.49 4.92
N LYS A 216 -19.45 15.48 4.81
CA LYS A 216 -20.91 15.62 4.71
C LYS A 216 -21.63 15.60 6.06
N GLY A 217 -20.89 15.49 7.16
CA GLY A 217 -21.42 15.54 8.52
C GLY A 217 -21.95 14.22 9.06
N GLU A 218 -21.71 13.10 8.36
CA GLU A 218 -22.06 11.77 8.88
C GLU A 218 -21.07 11.35 9.97
N GLU A 219 -21.51 10.61 10.97
CA GLU A 219 -20.60 10.06 11.98
C GLU A 219 -19.70 8.99 11.35
N LEU A 220 -18.41 9.05 11.66
CA LEU A 220 -17.42 8.09 11.19
C LEU A 220 -17.34 6.88 12.14
N ILE A 221 -17.43 5.69 11.56
CA ILE A 221 -17.25 4.41 12.26
C ILE A 221 -15.77 4.01 12.30
N SER A 222 -15.45 2.97 13.08
CA SER A 222 -14.09 2.41 13.11
C SER A 222 -13.70 1.83 11.74
N PHE A 223 -12.45 2.01 11.36
CA PHE A 223 -11.89 1.42 10.13
C PHE A 223 -11.80 -0.09 10.16
N PHE A 224 -11.92 -0.74 11.31
CA PHE A 224 -11.62 -2.16 11.46
C PHE A 224 -12.85 -2.94 11.90
N ASN A 225 -13.12 -4.05 11.21
CA ASN A 225 -14.17 -5.00 11.57
C ASN A 225 -13.59 -6.40 11.81
N PRO A 226 -13.23 -6.76 13.05
CA PRO A 226 -12.70 -8.08 13.36
C PRO A 226 -13.73 -9.22 13.16
N ASN A 227 -15.02 -8.91 13.04
CA ASN A 227 -16.12 -9.88 12.95
C ASN A 227 -16.82 -9.84 11.58
N SER A 228 -16.11 -9.43 10.53
CA SER A 228 -16.61 -9.49 9.16
C SER A 228 -16.85 -10.94 8.71
N MET A 229 -17.74 -11.14 7.73
CA MET A 229 -17.91 -12.46 7.09
C MET A 229 -16.64 -12.96 6.38
N LEU A 230 -15.71 -12.04 6.07
CA LEU A 230 -14.40 -12.36 5.47
C LEU A 230 -13.27 -12.49 6.50
N THR A 231 -13.56 -12.44 7.80
CA THR A 231 -12.54 -12.67 8.83
C THR A 231 -11.90 -14.05 8.63
N PHE A 232 -10.57 -14.05 8.47
CA PHE A 232 -9.74 -15.20 8.14
C PHE A 232 -10.09 -15.91 6.82
N ARG A 233 -10.61 -15.16 5.85
CA ARG A 233 -10.92 -15.63 4.49
C ARG A 233 -10.25 -14.77 3.41
N GLY A 234 -8.99 -14.40 3.64
CA GLY A 234 -8.22 -13.54 2.73
C GLY A 234 -8.14 -14.05 1.29
N GLU A 235 -8.23 -15.36 1.08
CA GLU A 235 -8.30 -15.98 -0.25
C GLU A 235 -9.53 -15.59 -1.07
N SER A 236 -10.53 -14.97 -0.44
CA SER A 236 -11.74 -14.49 -1.11
C SER A 236 -11.51 -13.22 -1.93
N ILE A 237 -10.38 -12.52 -1.73
CA ILE A 237 -10.02 -11.29 -2.43
C ILE A 237 -8.69 -11.52 -3.17
N GLY A 238 -8.73 -11.53 -4.49
CA GLY A 238 -7.52 -11.51 -5.32
C GLY A 238 -7.01 -10.08 -5.45
N ASP A 239 -5.72 -9.87 -5.25
CA ASP A 239 -5.04 -8.56 -5.29
C ASP A 239 -3.51 -8.81 -5.31
N ASP A 240 -2.69 -7.76 -5.43
CA ASP A 240 -1.23 -7.76 -5.56
C ASP A 240 -0.48 -8.51 -4.47
N HIS A 241 -1.09 -8.73 -3.30
CA HIS A 241 -0.45 -9.50 -2.24
C HIS A 241 -0.36 -11.00 -2.55
N VAL A 242 -1.18 -11.52 -3.46
CA VAL A 242 -1.32 -12.98 -3.71
C VAL A 242 0.01 -13.64 -4.08
N PRO A 243 0.82 -13.13 -5.04
CA PRO A 243 2.09 -13.74 -5.40
C PRO A 243 3.12 -13.74 -4.25
N PHE A 244 3.06 -12.75 -3.36
CA PHE A 244 3.93 -12.65 -2.18
C PHE A 244 3.50 -13.63 -1.09
N LEU A 245 2.19 -13.70 -0.81
CA LEU A 245 1.62 -14.62 0.16
C LEU A 245 1.92 -16.09 -0.21
N GLN A 246 1.77 -16.44 -1.48
CA GLN A 246 2.08 -17.78 -1.99
C GLN A 246 3.55 -18.18 -1.79
N ARG A 247 4.46 -17.19 -1.68
CA ARG A 247 5.89 -17.38 -1.44
C ARG A 247 6.27 -17.24 0.04
N GLY A 248 5.28 -17.17 0.94
CA GLY A 248 5.49 -17.20 2.39
C GLY A 248 5.65 -15.83 3.05
N VAL A 249 5.44 -14.72 2.32
CA VAL A 249 5.44 -13.38 2.89
C VAL A 249 4.20 -13.18 3.76
N ASN A 250 4.36 -12.63 4.97
CA ASN A 250 3.23 -12.25 5.81
C ASN A 250 2.51 -11.05 5.19
N VAL A 251 1.18 -11.12 5.08
CA VAL A 251 0.36 -10.06 4.47
C VAL A 251 -0.62 -9.50 5.50
N LEU A 252 -0.65 -8.17 5.61
CA LEU A 252 -1.76 -7.43 6.20
C LEU A 252 -2.49 -6.70 5.07
N HIS A 253 -3.65 -7.22 4.69
CA HIS A 253 -4.44 -6.66 3.58
C HIS A 253 -5.44 -5.64 4.11
N LEU A 254 -5.26 -4.38 3.78
CA LEU A 254 -6.11 -3.26 4.19
C LEU A 254 -6.98 -2.82 3.01
N ILE A 255 -7.85 -3.74 2.58
CA ILE A 255 -8.93 -3.51 1.64
C ILE A 255 -10.27 -3.65 2.36
N PRO A 256 -11.19 -2.67 2.23
CA PRO A 256 -12.46 -2.75 2.93
C PRO A 256 -13.35 -3.90 2.41
N TYR A 257 -14.28 -4.36 3.23
CA TYR A 257 -15.41 -5.16 2.77
C TYR A 257 -16.69 -4.79 3.53
N PRO A 258 -17.81 -4.53 2.83
CA PRO A 258 -17.96 -4.48 1.36
C PRO A 258 -17.12 -3.35 0.72
N PHE A 259 -16.83 -3.50 -0.58
CA PHE A 259 -16.09 -2.50 -1.36
C PHE A 259 -16.84 -1.15 -1.40
N PRO A 260 -16.13 -0.04 -1.65
CA PRO A 260 -16.75 1.25 -1.92
C PRO A 260 -17.86 1.12 -2.96
N TYR A 261 -18.99 1.76 -2.74
CA TYR A 261 -20.12 1.72 -3.68
C TYR A 261 -19.78 2.31 -5.07
N VAL A 262 -18.65 3.02 -5.19
CA VAL A 262 -18.12 3.59 -6.42
C VAL A 262 -17.17 2.67 -7.18
N TRP A 263 -16.74 1.55 -6.58
CA TRP A 263 -15.73 0.64 -7.14
C TRP A 263 -16.09 0.20 -8.56
N HIS A 264 -15.12 0.33 -9.48
CA HIS A 264 -15.26 0.07 -10.92
C HIS A 264 -16.42 0.82 -11.61
N THR A 265 -16.79 2.00 -11.09
CA THR A 265 -17.79 2.87 -11.72
C THR A 265 -17.19 4.22 -12.12
N ARG A 266 -17.88 4.95 -13.00
CA ARG A 266 -17.53 6.35 -13.36
C ARG A 266 -17.58 7.33 -12.17
N ALA A 267 -18.12 6.91 -11.03
CA ALA A 267 -18.21 7.73 -9.84
C ALA A 267 -16.97 7.64 -8.94
N ASP A 268 -16.03 6.74 -9.24
CA ASP A 268 -14.75 6.69 -8.52
C ASP A 268 -13.81 7.80 -9.01
N THR A 269 -14.13 9.01 -8.56
CA THR A 269 -13.45 10.25 -8.91
C THR A 269 -13.14 11.05 -7.65
N ALA A 270 -12.45 12.19 -7.78
CA ALA A 270 -12.10 13.06 -6.66
C ALA A 270 -13.32 13.50 -5.82
N GLU A 271 -14.50 13.58 -6.44
CA GLU A 271 -15.75 13.99 -5.81
C GLU A 271 -16.31 12.98 -4.79
N CYS A 272 -15.98 11.70 -4.93
CA CYS A 272 -16.41 10.66 -3.99
C CYS A 272 -15.55 10.63 -2.72
N ILE A 273 -14.34 11.18 -2.78
CA ILE A 273 -13.36 11.15 -1.70
C ILE A 273 -13.82 12.06 -0.55
N ASP A 274 -13.74 11.52 0.66
CA ASP A 274 -13.99 12.26 1.88
C ASP A 274 -12.66 12.68 2.54
N GLN A 275 -12.41 13.98 2.53
CA GLN A 275 -11.17 14.56 3.04
C GLN A 275 -10.93 14.22 4.52
N SER A 276 -11.98 14.22 5.36
CA SER A 276 -11.84 13.89 6.79
C SER A 276 -11.38 12.45 6.99
N VAL A 277 -11.84 11.53 6.14
CA VAL A 277 -11.45 10.11 6.16
C VAL A 277 -10.01 9.93 5.69
N VAL A 278 -9.60 10.62 4.62
CA VAL A 278 -8.22 10.58 4.12
C VAL A 278 -7.24 11.11 5.16
N GLU A 279 -7.58 12.20 5.86
CA GLU A 279 -6.77 12.74 6.95
C GLU A 279 -6.63 11.75 8.11
N ASN A 280 -7.70 11.03 8.46
CA ASN A 280 -7.63 10.00 9.48
C ASN A 280 -6.75 8.82 9.06
N TYR A 281 -6.85 8.37 7.81
CA TYR A 281 -5.95 7.34 7.28
C TYR A 281 -4.50 7.82 7.29
N ALA A 282 -4.22 9.05 6.88
CA ALA A 282 -2.88 9.61 6.91
C ALA A 282 -2.31 9.62 8.35
N ALA A 283 -3.09 10.08 9.33
CA ALA A 283 -2.69 10.04 10.74
C ALA A 283 -2.41 8.62 11.22
N LEU A 284 -3.29 7.66 10.88
CA LEU A 284 -3.13 6.25 11.23
C LEU A 284 -1.85 5.64 10.63
N PHE A 285 -1.61 5.83 9.33
CA PHE A 285 -0.46 5.21 8.64
C PHE A 285 0.89 5.83 9.01
N ARG A 286 0.92 7.15 9.26
CA ARG A 286 2.11 7.82 9.82
C ARG A 286 2.43 7.27 11.21
N ALA A 287 1.44 7.20 12.09
CA ALA A 287 1.63 6.71 13.45
C ALA A 287 1.98 5.21 13.47
N PHE A 288 1.32 4.40 12.66
CA PHE A 288 1.60 2.98 12.50
C PHE A 288 3.04 2.75 12.05
N THR A 289 3.48 3.44 10.99
CA THR A 289 4.84 3.30 10.45
C THR A 289 5.87 3.73 11.49
N ALA A 290 5.62 4.83 12.20
CA ALA A 290 6.51 5.32 13.25
C ALA A 290 6.63 4.35 14.44
N GLU A 291 5.52 3.77 14.90
CA GLU A 291 5.52 2.82 16.00
C GLU A 291 6.12 1.47 15.57
N TYR A 292 5.84 0.97 14.36
CA TYR A 292 6.40 -0.28 13.85
C TYR A 292 7.92 -0.22 13.67
N LEU A 293 8.44 0.95 13.28
CA LEU A 293 9.88 1.20 13.18
C LEU A 293 10.53 1.60 14.51
N GLU A 294 9.76 1.68 15.60
CA GLU A 294 10.23 2.11 16.93
C GLU A 294 10.99 3.45 16.89
N ILE A 295 10.39 4.44 16.22
CA ILE A 295 10.98 5.78 16.03
C ILE A 295 11.14 6.55 17.36
N ASP A 296 10.37 6.21 18.41
CA ASP A 296 10.48 6.80 19.74
C ASP A 296 11.33 5.92 20.71
N PRO A 297 12.32 6.48 21.42
CA PRO A 297 13.08 5.77 22.44
C PRO A 297 12.30 5.39 23.72
N LEU A 298 11.05 5.81 23.90
CA LEU A 298 10.21 5.42 25.05
C LEU A 298 9.65 3.99 24.92
N PRO A 299 9.53 3.21 26.02
CA PRO A 299 9.01 1.85 25.98
C PRO A 299 7.53 1.80 25.56
N HIS A 300 7.28 1.69 24.27
CA HIS A 300 5.99 1.27 23.76
C HIS A 300 6.04 -0.25 23.57
N ASN A 301 5.46 -1.01 24.51
CA ASN A 301 5.25 -2.46 24.36
C ASN A 301 4.06 -2.75 23.42
N GLU A 302 3.74 -1.82 22.52
CA GLU A 302 2.42 -1.73 21.89
C GLU A 302 2.41 -2.10 20.41
N LEU A 303 3.54 -2.31 19.74
CA LEU A 303 3.61 -2.90 18.40
C LEU A 303 4.70 -3.95 18.33
#